data_AF-A0A943C208-F1
#
_entry.id   AF-A0A943C208-F1
#
_cell.length_a   1.000
_cell.length_b   1.000
_cell.length_c   1.000
_cell.angle_alpha   90.00
_cell.angle_beta   90.00
_cell.angle_gamma   90.00
#
_symmetry.space_group_name_H-M   'P 1'
#
loop_
_entity.id
_entity.type
_entity.pdbx_description
1 polymer ?
#
loop_
_entity_poly.entity_id
_entity_poly.type
_entity_poly.pdbx_seq_one_letter_code
_entity_poly.pdbx_strand_id
1 'polypeptide(L)'
;MNIAFIGMAAALGLSAAGSAFGAGFAGMASVGAWKKCYASGKAAPFIMIAFSGAPLTQTIYGFLLMNFIKSAVAGGADAGLALGVGLFGGLAIGLSGLFQGKCAAAAADALGATGKGTANYFIVVGIVETVALFTLVFSLLLLG
;
A
#
# COMPACT_ATOMS: atom_id res chain seq x y z
N MET A 1 5.21 5.95 29.53
CA MET A 1 4.80 5.24 28.30
C MET A 1 6.04 4.70 27.63
N ASN A 2 6.07 3.41 27.27
CA ASN A 2 7.18 2.88 26.49
C ASN A 2 7.02 3.36 25.03
N ILE A 3 7.96 4.19 24.57
CA ILE A 3 7.96 4.77 23.22
C ILE A 3 7.98 3.71 22.11
N ALA A 4 8.41 2.48 22.42
CA ALA A 4 8.34 1.35 21.50
C ALA A 4 6.89 1.04 21.04
N PHE A 5 5.88 1.26 21.89
CA PHE A 5 4.48 1.08 21.50
C PHE A 5 4.02 2.11 20.46
N ILE A 6 4.59 3.31 20.48
CA ILE A 6 4.34 4.32 19.45
C ILE A 6 4.94 3.86 18.13
N GLY A 7 6.15 3.29 18.14
CA GLY A 7 6.76 2.67 16.95
C GLY A 7 5.88 1.58 16.34
N MET A 8 5.42 0.64 17.17
CA MET A 8 4.49 -0.42 16.74
C MET A 8 3.20 0.13 16.14
N ALA A 9 2.58 1.11 16.80
CA ALA A 9 1.35 1.73 16.32
C ALA A 9 1.58 2.52 15.02
N ALA A 10 2.72 3.20 14.89
CA ALA A 10 3.07 3.94 13.68
C ALA A 10 3.32 3.02 12.49
N ALA A 11 4.01 1.88 12.68
CA ALA A 11 4.26 0.89 11.64
C ALA A 11 2.96 0.44 10.97
N LEU A 12 1.96 0.06 11.78
CA LEU A 12 0.65 -0.35 11.28
C LEU A 12 -0.17 0.84 10.77
N GLY A 13 -0.32 1.88 11.59
CA GLY A 13 -1.24 2.99 11.35
C GLY A 13 -0.90 3.80 10.11
N LEU A 14 0.38 4.14 9.91
CA LEU A 14 0.82 4.91 8.76
C LEU A 14 0.73 4.09 7.46
N SER A 15 1.10 2.81 7.53
CA SER A 15 0.96 1.89 6.39
C SER A 15 -0.51 1.70 5.99
N ALA A 16 -1.39 1.50 6.97
CA ALA A 16 -2.82 1.34 6.75
C ALA A 16 -3.49 2.63 6.23
N ALA A 17 -3.02 3.80 6.66
CA ALA A 17 -3.47 5.07 6.08
C ALA A 17 -3.15 5.14 4.58
N GLY A 18 -1.95 4.68 4.19
CA GLY A 18 -1.57 4.52 2.79
C GLY A 18 -2.52 3.63 2.00
N SER A 19 -2.84 2.44 2.53
CA SER A 19 -3.83 1.54 1.95
C SER A 19 -5.21 2.17 1.82
N ALA A 20 -5.66 2.89 2.85
CA ALA A 20 -6.98 3.52 2.86
C ALA A 20 -7.11 4.58 1.75
N PHE A 21 -6.13 5.47 1.63
CA PHE A 21 -6.09 6.46 0.55
C PHE A 21 -5.93 5.78 -0.81
N GLY A 22 -5.00 4.84 -0.92
CA GLY A 22 -4.68 4.18 -2.18
C GLY A 22 -5.88 3.40 -2.75
N ALA A 23 -6.46 2.50 -1.95
CA ALA A 23 -7.63 1.72 -2.33
C ALA A 23 -8.85 2.62 -2.56
N GLY A 24 -8.99 3.71 -1.80
CA GLY A 24 -10.04 4.71 -2.00
C GLY A 24 -9.93 5.40 -3.37
N PHE A 25 -8.75 5.90 -3.74
CA PHE A 25 -8.53 6.55 -5.04
C PHE A 25 -8.76 5.58 -6.21
N ALA A 26 -8.17 4.39 -6.13
CA ALA A 26 -8.33 3.38 -7.16
C ALA A 26 -9.78 2.89 -7.28
N GLY A 27 -10.46 2.68 -6.14
CA GLY A 27 -11.86 2.26 -6.09
C GLY A 27 -12.81 3.28 -6.72
N MET A 28 -12.68 4.57 -6.38
CA MET A 28 -13.49 5.63 -6.99
C MET A 28 -13.28 5.71 -8.51
N ALA A 29 -12.04 5.55 -8.98
CA ALA A 29 -11.73 5.53 -10.40
C ALA A 29 -12.32 4.31 -11.12
N SER A 30 -12.20 3.11 -10.53
CA SER A 30 -12.80 1.88 -11.06
C SER A 30 -14.32 1.99 -11.18
N VAL A 31 -15.00 2.52 -10.16
CA VAL A 31 -16.45 2.80 -10.20
C VAL A 31 -16.79 3.77 -11.33
N GLY A 32 -16.02 4.85 -11.47
CA GLY A 32 -16.18 5.82 -12.55
C GLY A 32 -15.99 5.21 -13.94
N ALA A 33 -14.96 4.38 -14.12
CA ALA A 33 -14.66 3.67 -15.36
C ALA A 33 -15.79 2.70 -15.73
N TRP A 34 -16.24 1.85 -14.78
CA TRP A 34 -17.37 0.96 -15.00
C TRP A 34 -18.64 1.70 -15.39
N LYS A 35 -18.97 2.80 -14.70
CA LYS A 35 -20.12 3.66 -15.05
C LYS A 35 -20.06 4.11 -16.52
N LYS A 36 -18.89 4.59 -16.99
CA LYS A 36 -18.70 5.02 -18.39
C LYS A 36 -18.87 3.85 -19.37
N CYS A 37 -18.34 2.67 -19.05
CA CYS A 37 -18.52 1.47 -19.87
C CYS A 37 -20.01 1.11 -20.01
N TYR A 38 -20.73 1.00 -18.88
CA TYR A 38 -22.15 0.68 -18.87
C TYR A 38 -23.00 1.70 -19.63
N ALA A 39 -22.75 3.00 -19.41
CA ALA A 39 -23.49 4.06 -20.10
C ALA A 39 -23.25 4.07 -21.62
N SER A 40 -22.12 3.54 -22.09
CA SER A 40 -21.78 3.45 -23.52
C SER A 40 -22.04 2.07 -24.13
N GLY A 41 -22.68 1.16 -23.40
CA GLY A 41 -22.97 -0.20 -23.87
C GLY A 41 -21.70 -1.06 -24.10
N LYS A 42 -20.56 -0.66 -23.54
CA LYS A 42 -19.29 -1.38 -23.64
C LYS A 42 -19.13 -2.36 -22.48
N ALA A 43 -18.39 -3.44 -22.72
CA ALA A 43 -18.01 -4.36 -21.66
C ALA A 43 -17.23 -3.63 -20.55
N ALA A 44 -17.61 -3.88 -19.31
CA ALA A 44 -17.02 -3.29 -18.11
C ALA A 44 -15.98 -4.28 -17.53
N PRO A 45 -14.67 -3.99 -17.62
CA PRO A 45 -13.65 -4.99 -17.25
C PRO A 45 -13.65 -5.27 -15.75
N PHE A 46 -14.00 -6.50 -15.34
CA PHE A 46 -13.99 -6.90 -13.93
C PHE A 46 -12.61 -6.79 -13.28
N ILE A 47 -11.54 -6.99 -14.07
CA ILE A 47 -10.14 -6.94 -13.61
C ILE A 47 -9.76 -5.60 -12.93
N MET A 48 -10.51 -4.51 -13.14
CA MET A 48 -10.29 -3.25 -12.43
C MET A 48 -10.45 -3.39 -10.90
N ILE A 49 -11.12 -4.44 -10.40
CA ILE A 49 -11.16 -4.74 -8.96
C ILE A 49 -9.76 -4.99 -8.38
N ALA A 50 -8.86 -5.58 -9.15
CA ALA A 50 -7.49 -5.82 -8.71
C ALA A 50 -6.66 -4.53 -8.64
N PHE A 51 -6.96 -3.52 -9.47
CA PHE A 51 -6.40 -2.18 -9.30
C PHE A 51 -6.88 -1.54 -7.99
N SER A 52 -8.16 -1.66 -7.67
CA SER A 52 -8.73 -1.17 -6.40
C SER A 52 -8.13 -1.86 -5.17
N GLY A 53 -7.83 -3.15 -5.28
CA GLY A 53 -7.30 -3.96 -4.18
C GLY A 53 -5.78 -3.91 -4.01
N ALA A 54 -5.02 -3.55 -5.04
CA ALA A 54 -3.54 -3.56 -4.99
C ALA A 54 -2.94 -2.79 -3.80
N PRO A 55 -3.44 -1.60 -3.41
CA PRO A 55 -2.88 -0.84 -2.28
C PRO A 55 -3.14 -1.44 -0.89
N LEU A 56 -3.90 -2.54 -0.77
CA LEU A 56 -4.20 -3.16 0.54
C LEU A 56 -2.99 -3.90 1.12
N THR A 57 -2.00 -4.23 0.29
CA THR A 57 -0.78 -4.94 0.72
C THR A 57 0.03 -4.15 1.73
N GLN A 58 0.02 -2.81 1.66
CA GLN A 58 0.71 -1.95 2.63
C GLN A 58 0.23 -2.16 4.07
N THR A 59 -1.06 -2.41 4.29
CA THR A 59 -1.58 -2.73 5.63
C THR A 59 -0.98 -4.03 6.17
N ILE A 60 -0.81 -5.04 5.30
CA ILE A 60 -0.18 -6.31 5.65
C ILE A 60 1.30 -6.08 5.98
N TYR A 61 2.02 -5.31 5.17
CA TYR A 61 3.42 -5.00 5.45
C TYR A 61 3.60 -4.20 6.75
N GLY A 62 2.71 -3.25 7.04
CA GLY A 62 2.71 -2.51 8.31
C GLY A 62 2.42 -3.41 9.52
N PHE A 63 1.49 -4.35 9.39
CA PHE A 63 1.24 -5.36 10.43
C PHE A 63 2.44 -6.27 10.66
N LEU A 64 3.10 -6.72 9.59
CA LEU A 64 4.32 -7.52 9.71
C LEU A 64 5.41 -6.71 10.42
N LEU A 65 5.67 -5.47 9.98
CA LEU A 65 6.66 -4.58 10.59
C LEU A 65 6.39 -4.36 12.08
N MET A 66 5.14 -4.14 12.47
CA MET A 66 4.73 -4.04 13.87
C MET A 66 5.12 -5.28 14.69
N ASN A 67 4.90 -6.47 14.15
CA ASN A 67 5.25 -7.72 14.84
C ASN A 67 6.76 -7.93 14.93
N PHE A 68 7.52 -7.56 13.90
CA PHE A 68 8.98 -7.59 13.96
C PHE A 68 9.54 -6.61 15.00
N ILE A 69 9.02 -5.39 15.06
CA ILE A 69 9.38 -4.42 16.12
C ILE A 69 9.06 -5.00 17.50
N LYS A 70 7.88 -5.60 17.68
CA LYS A 70 7.49 -6.23 18.95
C LYS A 70 8.48 -7.33 19.36
N SER A 71 8.87 -8.20 18.43
CA SER A 71 9.84 -9.27 18.69
C SER A 71 11.23 -8.72 19.03
N ALA A 72 11.71 -7.72 18.30
CA ALA A 72 13.01 -7.09 18.57
C ALA A 72 13.05 -6.43 19.95
N VAL A 73 11.99 -5.71 20.34
CA VAL A 73 11.88 -5.09 21.67
C VAL A 73 11.84 -6.14 22.78
N ALA A 74 11.15 -7.27 22.56
CA ALA A 74 11.18 -8.39 23.50
C ALA A 74 12.58 -9.03 23.62
N GLY A 75 13.37 -8.98 22.54
CA GLY A 75 14.77 -9.39 22.49
C GLY A 75 15.77 -8.36 23.05
N GLY A 76 15.29 -7.21 23.57
CA GLY A 76 16.13 -6.17 24.17
C GLY A 76 16.57 -5.05 23.23
N ALA A 77 15.97 -4.93 22.04
CA ALA A 77 16.24 -3.80 21.15
C ALA A 77 15.88 -2.44 21.78
N ASP A 78 16.64 -1.41 21.42
CA ASP A 78 16.43 -0.05 21.91
C ASP A 78 15.04 0.50 21.55
N ALA A 79 14.41 1.20 22.49
CA ALA A 79 13.05 1.73 22.31
C ALA A 79 13.02 2.91 21.32
N GLY A 80 14.11 3.67 21.20
CA GLY A 80 14.28 4.71 20.20
C GLY A 80 14.40 4.13 18.78
N LEU A 81 15.14 3.02 18.63
CA LEU A 81 15.19 2.26 17.38
C LEU A 81 13.79 1.77 16.97
N ALA A 82 13.04 1.14 17.90
CA ALA A 82 11.68 0.68 17.65
C ALA A 82 10.74 1.82 17.19
N LEU A 83 10.85 2.99 17.83
CA LEU A 83 10.10 4.18 17.45
C LEU A 83 10.47 4.66 16.04
N GLY A 84 11.77 4.79 15.75
CA GLY A 84 12.27 5.28 14.48
C GLY A 84 11.87 4.37 13.32
N VAL A 85 12.10 3.06 13.46
CA VAL A 85 11.71 2.07 12.45
C VAL A 85 10.21 2.09 12.21
N GLY A 86 9.41 2.16 13.28
CA GLY A 86 7.96 2.21 13.15
C GLY A 86 7.44 3.45 12.43
N LEU A 87 7.95 4.64 12.78
CA LEU A 87 7.55 5.90 12.16
C LEU A 87 7.99 6.00 10.70
N PHE A 88 9.28 5.83 10.43
CA PHE A 88 9.82 6.02 9.08
C PHE A 88 9.47 4.85 8.15
N GLY A 89 9.49 3.62 8.67
CA GLY A 89 9.07 2.44 7.93
C GLY A 89 7.58 2.47 7.60
N GLY A 90 6.73 2.77 8.60
CA GLY A 90 5.29 2.92 8.39
C GLY A 90 4.94 4.04 7.42
N LEU A 91 5.63 5.19 7.50
CA LEU A 91 5.42 6.31 6.58
C LEU A 91 5.79 5.95 5.15
N ALA A 92 6.96 5.33 4.93
CA ALA A 92 7.42 4.97 3.59
C ALA A 92 6.52 3.91 2.93
N ILE A 93 6.12 2.88 3.69
CA ILE A 93 5.14 1.89 3.25
C ILE A 93 3.81 2.59 2.94
N GLY A 94 3.32 3.46 3.82
CA GLY A 94 2.07 4.18 3.62
C GLY A 94 2.06 5.07 2.37
N LEU A 95 3.15 5.84 2.17
CA LEU A 95 3.29 6.70 1.00
C LEU A 95 3.33 5.88 -0.30
N SER A 96 3.97 4.72 -0.31
CA SER A 96 3.94 3.85 -1.49
C SER A 96 2.51 3.42 -1.80
N GLY A 97 1.70 3.03 -0.79
CA GLY A 97 0.30 2.64 -0.97
C GLY A 97 -0.57 3.77 -1.53
N LEU A 98 -0.36 5.00 -1.05
CA LEU A 98 -1.04 6.20 -1.56
C LEU A 98 -0.77 6.41 -3.06
N PHE A 99 0.50 6.36 -3.46
CA PHE A 99 0.88 6.54 -4.86
C PHE A 99 0.57 5.32 -5.73
N GLN A 100 0.62 4.11 -5.19
CA GLN A 100 0.19 2.89 -5.86
C GLN A 100 -1.30 2.99 -6.23
N GLY A 101 -2.13 3.50 -5.33
CA GLY A 101 -3.54 3.78 -5.60
C GLY A 101 -3.77 4.85 -6.67
N LYS A 102 -2.93 5.90 -6.72
CA LYS A 102 -3.00 6.90 -7.81
C LYS A 102 -2.63 6.30 -9.17
N CYS A 103 -1.60 5.46 -9.24
CA CYS A 103 -1.25 4.72 -10.45
C CYS A 103 -2.37 3.76 -10.86
N ALA A 104 -2.93 3.03 -9.90
CA ALA A 104 -4.05 2.12 -10.10
C ALA A 104 -5.33 2.86 -10.55
N ALA A 105 -5.59 4.06 -10.04
CA ALA A 105 -6.69 4.91 -10.49
C ALA A 105 -6.54 5.32 -11.95
N ALA A 106 -5.33 5.75 -12.37
CA ALA A 106 -5.04 6.06 -13.76
C ALA A 106 -5.15 4.82 -14.65
N ALA A 107 -4.71 3.65 -14.17
CA ALA A 107 -4.87 2.38 -14.86
C ALA A 107 -6.33 2.00 -15.07
N ALA A 108 -7.19 2.20 -14.07
CA ALA A 108 -8.62 1.92 -14.18
C ALA A 108 -9.30 2.84 -15.22
N ASP A 109 -9.02 4.14 -15.19
CA ASP A 109 -9.59 5.06 -16.19
C ASP A 109 -9.09 4.72 -17.61
N ALA A 110 -7.79 4.46 -17.78
CA ALA A 110 -7.21 4.07 -19.06
C ALA A 110 -7.79 2.74 -19.57
N LEU A 111 -7.95 1.74 -18.71
CA LEU A 111 -8.54 0.45 -19.08
C LEU A 111 -10.03 0.58 -19.42
N GLY A 112 -10.79 1.37 -18.67
CA GLY A 112 -12.19 1.64 -18.96
C GLY A 112 -12.40 2.36 -20.29
N ALA A 113 -11.50 3.28 -20.64
CA ALA A 113 -11.56 4.03 -21.90
C ALA A 113 -11.15 3.18 -23.13
N THR A 114 -10.09 2.38 -22.98
CA THR A 114 -9.41 1.74 -24.13
C THR A 114 -9.62 0.23 -24.23
N GLY A 115 -9.91 -0.45 -23.12
CA GLY A 115 -9.92 -1.91 -23.03
C GLY A 115 -8.56 -2.57 -23.22
N LYS A 116 -7.45 -1.82 -23.20
CA LYS A 116 -6.10 -2.30 -23.51
C LYS A 116 -5.11 -1.97 -22.40
N GLY A 117 -3.96 -2.63 -22.42
CA GLY A 117 -2.80 -2.26 -21.60
C GLY A 117 -2.77 -2.84 -20.18
N THR A 118 -3.69 -3.73 -19.82
CA THR A 118 -3.82 -4.32 -18.48
C THR A 118 -2.48 -4.77 -17.87
N ALA A 119 -1.68 -5.53 -18.62
CA ALA A 119 -0.38 -6.03 -18.14
C ALA A 119 0.59 -4.88 -17.83
N ASN A 120 0.71 -3.89 -18.73
CA ASN A 120 1.58 -2.73 -18.54
C ASN A 120 1.17 -1.93 -17.29
N TYR A 121 -0.13 -1.82 -17.05
CA TYR A 121 -0.65 -1.11 -15.87
C TYR A 121 -0.31 -1.83 -14.57
N PHE A 122 -0.43 -3.17 -14.52
CA PHE A 122 0.00 -3.93 -13.35
C PHE A 122 1.50 -3.88 -13.13
N ILE A 123 2.31 -3.83 -14.18
CA ILE A 123 3.76 -3.64 -14.05
C ILE A 123 4.05 -2.31 -13.34
N VAL A 124 3.41 -1.22 -13.75
CA VAL A 124 3.60 0.09 -13.10
C VAL A 124 3.12 0.07 -11.63
N VAL A 125 1.96 -0.52 -11.36
CA VAL A 125 1.44 -0.69 -9.99
C VAL A 125 2.41 -1.53 -9.14
N GLY A 126 2.98 -2.59 -9.69
CA GLY A 126 3.97 -3.44 -9.03
C GLY A 126 5.31 -2.74 -8.77
N ILE A 127 5.76 -1.86 -9.68
CA ILE A 127 6.97 -1.05 -9.45
C ILE A 127 6.80 -0.19 -8.20
N VAL A 128 5.65 0.47 -8.02
CA VAL A 128 5.40 1.28 -6.82
C VAL A 128 5.35 0.42 -5.54
N GLU A 129 4.85 -0.81 -5.65
CA GLU A 129 4.85 -1.77 -4.53
C GLU A 129 6.25 -2.10 -4.02
N THR A 130 7.25 -2.17 -4.91
CA THR A 130 8.63 -2.54 -4.52
C THR A 130 9.21 -1.63 -3.44
N VAL A 131 8.77 -0.37 -3.38
CA VAL A 131 9.19 0.57 -2.33
C VAL A 131 8.74 0.09 -0.94
N ALA A 132 7.51 -0.42 -0.79
CA ALA A 132 7.05 -0.97 0.48
C ALA A 132 7.82 -2.24 0.86
N LEU A 133 8.06 -3.14 -0.12
CA LEU A 133 8.79 -4.38 0.12
C LEU A 133 10.23 -4.12 0.55
N PHE A 134 10.95 -3.22 -0.13
CA PHE A 134 12.31 -2.85 0.28
C PHE A 134 12.32 -2.16 1.65
N THR A 135 11.36 -1.26 1.91
CA THR A 135 11.27 -0.62 3.22
C THR A 135 11.04 -1.65 4.33
N LEU A 136 10.14 -2.61 4.12
CA LEU A 136 9.91 -3.70 5.07
C LEU A 136 11.19 -4.49 5.30
N VAL A 137 11.79 -5.05 4.24
CA VAL A 137 12.98 -5.91 4.35
C VAL A 137 14.15 -5.18 5.02
N PHE A 138 14.45 -3.95 4.64
CA PHE A 138 15.54 -3.19 5.25
C PHE A 138 15.24 -2.78 6.70
N SER A 139 13.98 -2.53 7.05
CA SER A 139 13.57 -2.30 8.43
C SER A 139 13.78 -3.55 9.29
N LEU A 140 13.49 -4.74 8.75
CA LEU A 140 13.73 -6.01 9.44
C LEU A 140 15.22 -6.22 9.69
N LEU A 141 16.06 -6.04 8.67
CA LEU A 141 17.52 -6.16 8.80
C LEU A 141 18.11 -5.20 9.85
N LEU A 142 17.49 -4.02 10.01
CA LEU A 142 17.92 -3.04 11.01
C LEU A 142 17.49 -3.42 12.44
N LEU A 143 16.38 -4.16 12.59
CA LEU A 143 15.86 -4.59 13.89
C LEU A 143 16.61 -5.79 14.49
N GLY A 144 17.39 -6.51 13.66
CA GLY A 144 18.14 -7.71 14.07
C GLY A 144 17.35 -8.98 13.86
#